data_AF-A0A3C0FQM6-F1
#
_entry.id   AF-A0A3C0FQM6-F1
#
_cell.length_a   1.000
_cell.length_b   1.000
_cell.length_c   1.000
_cell.angle_alpha   90.00
_cell.angle_beta   90.00
_cell.angle_gamma   90.00
#
_symmetry.space_group_name_H-M   'P 1'
#
loop_
_entity.id
_entity.type
_entity.pdbx_description
1 polymer ?
#
loop_
_entity_poly.entity_id
_entity_poly.type
_entity_poly.pdbx_seq_one_letter_code
_entity_poly.pdbx_strand_id
1 'polypeptide(L)'
;MTAPNSKSGKHQGGCHCGKVRFEIRGQLDNPVMCHCNLCRKLHGHVSAYARFDRKDLHLIEEDGLRWYRMSGKTDRGFCKLCGTGIFWRPVRSRSMAVMPTFLGHL
;
A
#
# COMPACT_ATOMS: atom_id res chain seq x y z
N MET A 1 1.23 -6.85 20.04
CA MET A 1 2.06 -5.66 20.26
C MET A 1 1.59 -4.60 19.27
N THR A 2 0.60 -3.81 19.66
CA THR A 2 0.12 -2.64 18.93
C THR A 2 1.26 -1.63 18.87
N ALA A 3 1.63 -1.18 17.66
CA ALA A 3 2.55 -0.05 17.55
C ALA A 3 1.87 1.15 18.24
N PRO A 4 2.54 1.88 19.14
CA PRO A 4 1.93 2.91 20.01
C PRO A 4 1.39 4.15 19.28
N ASN A 5 1.16 4.06 17.97
CA ASN A 5 0.98 5.18 17.06
C ASN A 5 0.26 4.69 15.77
N SER A 6 -1.02 4.35 15.89
CA SER A 6 -1.90 4.00 14.76
C SER A 6 -3.16 4.85 14.79
N LYS A 7 -3.70 5.22 13.63
CA LYS A 7 -4.96 5.96 13.50
C LYS A 7 -6.06 5.03 13.03
N SER A 8 -7.09 4.84 13.85
CA SER A 8 -8.33 4.19 13.42
C SER A 8 -9.17 5.14 12.56
N GLY A 9 -9.83 4.61 11.54
CA GLY A 9 -10.76 5.39 10.73
C GLY A 9 -10.90 4.86 9.31
N LYS A 10 -11.47 5.73 8.47
CA LYS A 10 -11.66 5.53 7.03
C LYS A 10 -10.56 6.28 6.29
N HIS A 11 -9.63 5.56 5.67
CA HIS A 11 -8.54 6.16 4.89
C HIS A 11 -8.73 5.84 3.41
N GLN A 12 -8.85 6.85 2.56
CA GLN A 12 -9.08 6.65 1.12
C GLN A 12 -7.83 6.95 0.32
N GLY A 13 -7.64 6.22 -0.78
CA GLY A 13 -6.56 6.52 -1.70
C GLY A 13 -6.68 5.87 -3.07
N GLY A 14 -5.65 6.08 -3.90
CA GLY A 14 -5.64 5.50 -5.23
C GLY A 14 -4.43 5.91 -6.07
N CYS A 15 -4.34 5.37 -7.28
CA CYS A 15 -3.29 5.77 -8.21
C CYS A 15 -3.55 7.15 -8.82
N HIS A 16 -2.55 7.67 -9.53
CA HIS A 16 -2.65 8.97 -10.20
C HIS A 16 -3.77 9.02 -11.25
N CYS A 17 -3.86 8.01 -12.13
CA CYS A 17 -4.88 7.99 -13.20
C CYS A 17 -6.29 7.59 -12.74
N GLY A 18 -6.47 7.28 -11.46
CA GLY A 18 -7.76 6.91 -10.88
C GLY A 18 -8.30 5.53 -11.22
N LYS A 19 -7.59 4.74 -12.04
CA LYS A 19 -7.94 3.33 -12.32
C LYS A 19 -7.58 2.35 -11.20
N VAL A 20 -7.17 2.87 -10.05
CA VAL A 20 -7.17 2.15 -8.78
C VAL A 20 -7.66 3.13 -7.71
N ARG A 21 -8.78 2.80 -7.05
CA ARG A 21 -9.32 3.52 -5.88
C ARG A 21 -9.63 2.53 -4.77
N PHE A 22 -9.35 2.91 -3.54
CA PHE A 22 -9.55 2.03 -2.41
C PHE A 22 -9.80 2.81 -1.12
N GLU A 23 -10.24 2.06 -0.12
CA GLU A 23 -10.49 2.50 1.23
C GLU A 23 -9.92 1.48 2.22
N ILE A 24 -9.33 1.96 3.30
CA ILE A 24 -8.87 1.15 4.43
C ILE A 24 -9.76 1.51 5.63
N ARG A 25 -10.52 0.53 6.12
CA ARG A 25 -11.48 0.65 7.23
C ARG A 25 -10.94 0.00 8.49
N GLY A 26 -10.15 0.74 9.27
CA GLY A 26 -9.56 0.16 10.47
C GLY A 26 -8.34 0.91 10.95
N GLN A 27 -7.46 0.19 11.64
CA GLN A 27 -6.20 0.75 12.10
C GLN A 27 -5.20 0.82 10.95
N LEU A 28 -4.70 2.03 10.71
CA LEU A 28 -3.54 2.28 9.87
C LEU A 28 -2.39 2.72 10.76
N ASP A 29 -1.30 1.96 10.76
CA ASP A 29 -0.09 2.29 11.50
C ASP A 29 0.55 3.56 10.95
N ASN A 30 1.32 4.26 11.80
CA ASN A 30 2.21 5.30 11.30
C ASN A 30 3.16 4.75 10.22
N PRO A 31 3.42 5.56 9.18
CA PRO A 31 4.28 5.13 8.09
C PRO A 31 5.73 4.96 8.55
N VAL A 32 6.38 3.93 8.03
CA VAL A 32 7.82 3.70 8.17
C VAL A 32 8.50 4.06 6.87
N MET A 33 9.62 4.78 6.97
CA MET A 33 10.49 5.07 5.83
C MET A 33 11.41 3.89 5.55
N CYS A 34 11.13 3.15 4.49
CA CYS A 34 11.97 2.04 4.05
C CYS A 34 13.11 2.55 3.15
N HIS A 35 14.33 2.16 3.51
CA HIS A 35 15.57 2.53 2.83
C HIS A 35 16.31 1.32 2.23
N CYS A 36 15.63 0.17 2.12
CA CYS A 36 16.26 -1.03 1.57
C CYS A 36 16.59 -0.87 0.08
N ASN A 37 17.57 -1.63 -0.40
CA ASN A 37 17.99 -1.60 -1.81
C ASN A 37 16.84 -1.83 -2.79
N LEU A 38 15.85 -2.65 -2.40
CA LEU A 38 14.68 -2.90 -3.23
C LEU A 38 13.79 -1.67 -3.38
N CYS A 39 13.52 -0.93 -2.29
CA CYS A 39 12.75 0.31 -2.36
C CYS A 39 13.49 1.38 -3.17
N ARG A 40 14.81 1.52 -2.95
CA ARG A 40 15.65 2.42 -3.75
C ARG A 40 15.65 2.06 -5.24
N LYS A 41 15.70 0.77 -5.58
CA LYS A 41 15.64 0.31 -6.98
C LYS A 41 14.27 0.55 -7.62
N LEU A 42 13.18 0.37 -6.88
CA LEU A 42 11.83 0.53 -7.41
C LEU A 42 11.39 1.99 -7.57
N HIS A 43 11.86 2.87 -6.70
CA HIS A 43 11.33 4.23 -6.57
C HIS A 43 12.40 5.30 -6.78
N GLY A 44 13.66 4.93 -6.99
CA GLY A 44 14.79 5.86 -7.08
C GLY A 44 15.17 6.51 -5.76
N HIS A 45 14.45 6.24 -4.66
CA HIS A 45 14.63 6.89 -3.35
C HIS A 45 14.12 6.01 -2.19
N VAL A 46 14.13 6.52 -0.95
CA VAL A 46 13.39 5.91 0.17
C VAL A 46 11.88 5.99 -0.06
N SER A 47 11.11 5.09 0.55
CA SER A 47 9.66 5.03 0.38
C SER A 47 8.93 4.81 1.70
N ALA A 48 7.83 5.52 1.89
CA ALA A 48 6.98 5.39 3.06
C ALA A 48 5.98 4.25 2.87
N TYR A 49 5.75 3.47 3.93
CA TYR A 49 4.69 2.46 3.98
C TYR A 49 3.98 2.45 5.33
N ALA A 50 2.66 2.46 5.29
CA ALA A 50 1.81 2.29 6.47
C ALA A 50 1.17 0.91 6.45
N ARG A 51 1.23 0.19 7.58
CA ARG A 51 0.71 -1.17 7.72
C ARG A 51 -0.75 -1.15 8.17
N PHE A 52 -1.54 -2.10 7.69
CA PHE A 52 -2.94 -2.31 8.08
C PHE A 52 -3.31 -3.80 7.95
N ASP A 53 -4.45 -4.23 8.49
CA ASP A 53 -4.96 -5.59 8.31
C ASP A 53 -5.59 -5.74 6.92
N ARG A 54 -5.23 -6.78 6.18
CA ARG A 54 -5.72 -7.05 4.83
C ARG A 54 -7.24 -7.07 4.76
N LYS A 55 -7.92 -7.54 5.80
CA LYS A 55 -9.40 -7.59 5.83
C LYS A 55 -10.04 -6.19 5.82
N ASP A 56 -9.28 -5.16 6.20
CA ASP A 56 -9.74 -3.79 6.28
C ASP A 56 -9.64 -3.07 4.92
N LEU A 57 -9.05 -3.69 3.90
CA LEU A 57 -8.98 -3.14 2.54
C LEU A 57 -10.29 -3.37 1.78
N HIS A 58 -10.82 -2.29 1.24
CA HIS A 58 -11.93 -2.29 0.30
C HIS A 58 -11.50 -1.62 -1.01
N LEU A 59 -11.51 -2.36 -2.11
CA LEU A 59 -11.22 -1.85 -3.44
C LEU A 59 -12.51 -1.29 -4.06
N ILE A 60 -12.45 -0.05 -4.52
CA ILE A 60 -13.57 0.68 -5.13
C ILE A 60 -13.45 0.63 -6.67
N GLU A 61 -12.22 0.72 -7.18
CA GLU A 61 -11.86 0.58 -8.59
C GLU A 61 -10.53 -0.17 -8.65
N GLU A 62 -10.42 -1.19 -9.49
CA GLU A 62 -9.25 -2.07 -9.56
C GLU A 62 -8.84 -2.47 -10.98
N ASP A 63 -9.45 -1.91 -12.03
CA ASP A 63 -9.10 -2.20 -13.43
C ASP A 63 -7.61 -2.02 -13.73
N GLY A 64 -7.02 -0.99 -13.12
CA GLY A 64 -5.60 -0.68 -13.23
C GLY A 64 -4.72 -1.49 -12.29
N LEU A 65 -5.26 -2.20 -11.30
CA LEU A 65 -4.46 -2.86 -10.27
C LEU A 65 -3.79 -4.12 -10.85
N ARG A 66 -2.48 -4.21 -10.67
CA ARG A 66 -1.69 -5.39 -10.99
C ARG A 66 -0.85 -5.80 -9.79
N TRP A 67 -0.85 -7.11 -9.52
CA TRP A 67 0.04 -7.73 -8.55
C TRP A 67 1.25 -8.34 -9.28
N TYR A 68 2.45 -8.06 -8.76
CA TYR A 68 3.69 -8.67 -9.22
C TYR A 68 4.37 -9.41 -8.07
N ARG A 69 4.67 -10.69 -8.29
CA ARG A 69 5.39 -11.56 -7.37
C ARG A 69 6.86 -11.16 -7.35
N MET A 70 7.28 -10.48 -6.29
CA MET A 70 8.66 -9.98 -6.18
C MET A 70 9.65 -11.05 -5.71
N SER A 71 9.19 -11.94 -4.85
CA SER A 71 9.93 -13.09 -4.33
C SER A 71 8.91 -14.13 -3.88
N GLY A 72 9.34 -15.35 -3.55
CA GLY A 72 8.43 -16.39 -3.02
C GLY A 72 7.63 -15.99 -1.75
N LYS A 73 7.92 -14.83 -1.14
CA LYS A 73 7.31 -14.36 0.10
C LYS A 73 6.49 -13.08 -0.03
N THR A 74 6.58 -12.34 -1.14
CA THR A 74 6.01 -10.98 -1.21
C THR A 74 5.49 -10.60 -2.59
N ASP A 75 4.31 -9.97 -2.61
CA ASP A 75 3.71 -9.34 -3.79
C ASP A 75 3.75 -7.80 -3.67
N ARG A 76 3.90 -7.12 -4.80
CA ARG A 76 3.72 -5.67 -4.95
C ARG A 76 2.48 -5.39 -5.78
N GLY A 77 1.60 -4.51 -5.29
CA GLY A 77 0.45 -3.98 -6.01
C GLY A 77 0.77 -2.61 -6.59
N PHE A 78 0.51 -2.41 -7.88
CA PHE A 78 0.76 -1.15 -8.58
C PHE A 78 -0.27 -0.94 -9.69
N CYS A 79 -0.43 0.30 -10.15
CA CYS A 79 -1.26 0.59 -11.31
C CYS A 79 -0.49 0.26 -12.60
N LYS A 80 -1.01 -0.66 -13.41
CA LYS A 80 -0.42 -1.05 -14.70
C LYS A 80 -0.53 0.04 -15.78
N LEU A 81 -1.36 1.07 -15.56
CA LEU A 81 -1.60 2.15 -16.51
C LEU A 81 -0.70 3.37 -16.26
N CYS A 82 -0.55 3.80 -15.01
CA CYS A 82 0.26 4.98 -14.65
C CYS A 82 1.51 4.67 -13.83
N GLY A 83 1.80 3.40 -13.54
CA GLY A 83 3.01 2.96 -12.82
C GLY A 83 3.01 3.20 -11.30
N THR A 84 2.01 3.89 -10.75
CA THR A 84 1.92 4.19 -9.32
C THR A 84 2.02 2.92 -8.46
N GLY A 85 3.01 2.86 -7.56
CA GLY A 85 3.09 1.81 -6.53
C GLY A 85 2.07 2.06 -5.42
N ILE A 86 1.36 1.01 -4.98
CA ILE A 86 0.23 1.16 -4.05
C ILE A 86 0.43 0.28 -2.83
N PHE A 87 0.58 -1.03 -3.03
CA PHE A 87 0.53 -2.02 -1.95
C PHE A 87 1.77 -2.90 -1.88
N TRP A 88 2.02 -3.40 -0.69
CA TRP A 88 2.90 -4.53 -0.41
C TRP A 88 2.15 -5.58 0.40
N ARG A 89 2.26 -6.84 0.00
CA ARG A 89 1.62 -7.96 0.68
C ARG A 89 2.58 -9.13 0.84
N PRO A 90 2.98 -9.47 2.08
CA PRO A 90 3.60 -10.75 2.35
C PRO A 90 2.59 -11.88 2.10
N VAL A 91 3.00 -12.93 1.37
CA VAL A 91 2.12 -14.00 0.87
C VAL A 91 1.40 -14.78 1.98
N ARG A 92 2.02 -14.90 3.17
CA ARG A 92 1.48 -15.64 4.33
C ARG A 92 1.15 -14.74 5.52
N SER A 93 0.86 -13.47 5.29
CA SER A 93 0.52 -12.52 6.35
C SER A 93 -0.93 -12.02 6.23
N ARG A 94 -1.56 -11.78 7.38
CA ARG A 94 -2.81 -11.02 7.46
C ARG A 94 -2.58 -9.53 7.31
N SER A 95 -1.35 -9.04 7.44
CA SER A 95 -1.04 -7.62 7.29
C SER A 95 -0.58 -7.28 5.88
N MET A 96 -0.98 -6.11 5.42
CA MET A 96 -0.51 -5.48 4.19
C MET A 96 0.04 -4.10 4.51
N ALA A 97 0.76 -3.50 3.56
CA ALA A 97 1.20 -2.13 3.66
C ALA A 97 0.79 -1.34 2.42
N VAL A 98 0.46 -0.06 2.62
CA VAL A 98 0.10 0.89 1.57
C VAL A 98 1.12 2.03 1.54
N MET A 99 1.38 2.56 0.35
CA MET A 99 2.14 3.81 0.20
C MET A 99 1.24 4.99 0.62
N PRO A 100 1.59 5.75 1.68
CA PRO A 100 0.74 6.83 2.21
C PRO A 100 0.62 8.04 1.30
N THR A 101 1.49 8.16 0.28
CA THR A 101 1.49 9.26 -0.70
C THR A 101 0.18 9.40 -1.48
N PHE A 102 -0.75 8.46 -1.29
CA PHE A 102 -2.05 8.41 -1.95
C PHE A 102 -3.22 8.48 -0.97
N LEU A 103 -2.97 8.63 0.33
CA LEU A 103 -4.00 8.81 1.36
C LEU A 103 -4.22 10.30 1.57
N GLY A 104 -5.30 10.89 1.06
CA GLY A 104 -5.51 12.32 1.28
C GLY A 104 -6.65 12.99 0.55
N HIS A 105 -6.74 12.90 -0.77
CA HIS A 105 -7.77 13.62 -1.53
C HIS A 105 -8.13 12.86 -2.81
N LEU A 106 -9.41 12.49 -2.90
CA LEU A 106 -10.16 12.60 -4.16
C LEU A 106 -10.70 14.02 -4.25
#